data_AF-A0A2K9LEB7-F1
#
_entry.id   AF-A0A2K9LEB7-F1
#
_cell.length_a   1.000
_cell.length_b   1.000
_cell.length_c   1.000
_cell.angle_alpha   90.00
_cell.angle_beta   90.00
_cell.angle_gamma   90.00
#
_symmetry.space_group_name_H-M   'P 1'
#
loop_
_entity.id
_entity.type
_entity.pdbx_description
1 polymer ?
#
loop_
_entity_poly.entity_id
_entity_poly.type
_entity_poly.pdbx_seq_one_letter_code
_entity_poly.pdbx_strand_id
1 'polypeptide(L)' 'MLAVRLPPDIESRLEALAKATGRTKTYYVREAILEHLDDLEDLYLAEQRLIDLRAGRTHTYTLEEVERDLGLAD' A
#
# COMPACT_ATOMS: atom_id res chain seq x y z
N MET A 1 -11.73 3.64 -19.68
CA MET A 1 -12.77 3.11 -18.76
C MET A 1 -12.49 1.64 -18.59
N LEU A 2 -12.21 1.17 -17.37
CA LEU A 2 -11.89 -0.23 -17.08
C LEU A 2 -13.16 -0.96 -16.67
N ALA A 3 -13.46 -2.10 -17.30
CA ALA A 3 -14.58 -2.96 -16.93
C ALA A 3 -14.03 -4.19 -16.20
N VAL A 4 -14.42 -4.36 -14.94
CA VAL A 4 -14.01 -5.49 -14.10
C VAL A 4 -15.24 -6.32 -13.79
N ARG A 5 -15.16 -7.64 -13.97
CA ARG A 5 -16.21 -8.55 -13.52
C ARG A 5 -16.00 -8.85 -12.04
N LEU A 6 -17.01 -8.59 -11.23
CA LEU A 6 -16.98 -8.87 -9.80
C LEU A 6 -17.89 -10.05 -9.48
N PRO A 7 -17.54 -10.86 -8.46
CA PRO A 7 -18.47 -11.84 -7.91
C PRO A 7 -19.77 -11.18 -7.43
N PRO A 8 -20.94 -11.84 -7.58
CA PRO A 8 -22.25 -11.25 -7.21
C PRO A 8 -22.37 -10.78 -5.75
N ASP A 9 -21.69 -11.47 -4.84
CA ASP A 9 -21.64 -11.11 -3.41
C ASP A 9 -20.89 -9.80 -3.18
N ILE A 10 -19.79 -9.56 -3.92
CA ILE A 10 -19.03 -8.32 -3.86
C ILE A 10 -19.85 -7.16 -4.44
N GLU A 11 -20.54 -7.37 -5.56
CA GLU A 11 -21.44 -6.35 -6.12
C GLU A 11 -22.55 -5.96 -5.13
N SER A 12 -23.10 -6.95 -4.42
CA SER A 12 -24.13 -6.74 -3.40
C SER A 12 -23.60 -5.96 -2.20
N ARG A 13 -22.38 -6.26 -1.74
CA ARG A 13 -21.70 -5.50 -0.67
C ARG A 13 -21.44 -4.04 -1.08
N LEU A 14 -20.96 -3.81 -2.31
CA LEU A 14 -20.74 -2.46 -2.85
C LEU A 14 -22.04 -1.67 -2.98
N GLU A 15 -23.14 -2.30 -3.38
CA GLU A 15 -24.47 -1.68 -3.43
C GLU A 15 -24.96 -1.26 -2.04
N ALA A 16 -24.84 -2.14 -1.05
CA ALA A 16 -25.23 -1.84 0.33
C ALA A 16 -24.40 -0.70 0.91
N LEU A 17 -23.08 -0.72 0.70
CA LEU A 17 -22.17 0.33 1.17
C LEU A 17 -22.46 1.67 0.50
N ALA A 18 -22.68 1.68 -0.82
CA ALA A 18 -23.07 2.87 -1.57
C ALA A 18 -24.35 3.51 -1.01
N LYS A 19 -25.39 2.70 -0.77
CA LYS A 19 -26.66 3.14 -0.19
C LYS A 19 -26.50 3.72 1.23
N ALA A 20 -25.71 3.06 2.07
CA ALA A 20 -25.52 3.47 3.46
C ALA A 20 -24.76 4.79 3.61
N THR A 21 -23.93 5.15 2.62
CA THR A 21 -22.97 6.25 2.71
C THR A 21 -23.26 7.41 1.75
N GLY A 22 -24.19 7.21 0.80
CA GLY A 22 -24.49 8.18 -0.24
C GLY A 22 -23.41 8.32 -1.32
N ARG A 23 -22.46 7.38 -1.39
CA ARG A 23 -21.39 7.35 -2.41
C ARG A 23 -21.70 6.34 -3.51
N THR A 24 -21.02 6.46 -4.65
CA THR A 24 -21.21 5.52 -5.78
C THR A 24 -20.40 4.24 -5.59
N LYS A 25 -20.81 3.13 -6.22
CA LYS A 25 -19.97 1.91 -6.26
C LYS A 25 -18.59 2.18 -6.85
N THR A 26 -18.53 2.99 -7.90
CA THR A 26 -17.29 3.36 -8.59
C THR A 26 -16.32 4.08 -7.66
N TYR A 27 -16.81 4.89 -6.72
CA TYR A 27 -15.97 5.49 -5.68
C TYR A 27 -15.25 4.38 -4.90
N TYR A 28 -15.99 3.44 -4.32
CA TYR A 28 -15.40 2.36 -3.50
C TYR A 28 -14.48 1.43 -4.27
N VAL A 29 -14.83 1.09 -5.52
CA VAL A 29 -13.95 0.29 -6.39
C VAL A 29 -12.64 1.02 -6.63
N ARG A 30 -12.68 2.33 -6.89
CA ARG A 30 -11.46 3.12 -7.10
C ARG A 30 -10.63 3.18 -5.82
N GLU A 31 -11.22 3.50 -4.67
CA GLU A 31 -10.47 3.58 -3.42
C GLU A 31 -9.80 2.25 -3.09
N ALA A 32 -10.52 1.12 -3.24
CA ALA A 32 -9.95 -0.20 -3.00
C ALA A 32 -8.78 -0.55 -3.94
N ILE A 33 -8.81 -0.07 -5.19
CA ILE A 33 -7.69 -0.25 -6.13
C ILE A 33 -6.50 0.61 -5.71
N LEU A 34 -6.73 1.88 -5.33
CA LEU A 34 -5.66 2.77 -4.91
C LEU A 34 -4.98 2.26 -3.64
N GLU A 35 -5.76 1.88 -2.62
CA GLU A 35 -5.25 1.32 -1.37
C GLU A 35 -4.42 0.04 -1.63
N HIS A 36 -4.90 -0.85 -2.50
CA HIS A 36 -4.14 -2.05 -2.81
C HIS A 36 -2.88 -1.78 -3.65
N LEU A 37 -2.89 -0.74 -4.50
CA LEU A 37 -1.70 -0.34 -5.24
C LEU A 37 -0.64 0.22 -4.29
N ASP A 38 -1.02 1.06 -3.33
CA ASP A 38 -0.11 1.59 -2.32
C ASP A 38 0.56 0.45 -1.54
N ASP A 39 -0.22 -0.55 -1.09
CA ASP A 39 0.30 -1.74 -0.40
C ASP A 39 1.30 -2.54 -1.26
N LEU A 40 0.99 -2.71 -2.55
CA LEU A 40 1.85 -3.44 -3.48
C LEU A 40 3.17 -2.69 -3.73
N GLU A 41 3.10 -1.37 -3.93
CA GLU A 41 4.27 -0.53 -4.13
C GLU A 41 5.20 -0.57 -2.91
N ASP A 42 4.64 -0.45 -1.70
CA ASP A 42 5.39 -0.56 -0.45
C ASP A 42 6.05 -1.93 -0.29
N LEU A 43 5.31 -3.01 -0.58
CA LEU A 43 5.84 -4.37 -0.54
C LEU A 43 7.01 -4.54 -1.51
N TYR A 44 6.85 -4.14 -2.77
CA TYR A 44 7.90 -4.28 -3.78
C TYR A 44 9.15 -3.46 -3.43
N LEU A 45 8.97 -2.25 -2.90
CA LEU A 45 10.09 -1.43 -2.41
C LEU A 45 10.83 -2.11 -1.26
N ALA A 46 10.11 -2.66 -0.29
CA ALA A 46 10.69 -3.38 0.84
C ALA A 46 11.44 -4.65 0.40
N GLU A 47 10.84 -5.44 -0.50
CA GLU A 47 11.47 -6.64 -1.06
C GLU A 47 12.76 -6.30 -1.81
N GLN A 48 12.73 -5.26 -2.65
CA GLN A 48 13.91 -4.82 -3.38
C GLN A 48 15.03 -4.38 -2.42
N ARG A 49 14.71 -3.64 -1.35
CA ARG A 49 15.69 -3.27 -0.31
C ARG A 49 16.31 -4.49 0.36
N LEU A 50 15.51 -5.51 0.66
CA LEU A 50 16.02 -6.75 1.26
C LEU A 50 16.91 -7.54 0.30
N ILE A 51 16.55 -7.58 -1.00
CA ILE A 51 17.38 -8.20 -2.05
C ILE A 51 18.73 -7.50 -2.15
N ASP A 52 18.75 -6.17 -2.16
CA ASP A 52 19.99 -5.38 -2.22
C ASP A 52 20.87 -5.60 -1.00
N LEU A 53 20.27 -5.65 0.21
CA LEU A 53 20.97 -5.93 1.45
C LEU A 53 21.62 -7.32 1.42
N ARG A 54 20.86 -8.35 1.02
CA ARG A 54 21.37 -9.74 0.92
C ARG A 54 22.45 -9.90 -0.14
N ALA A 55 22.39 -9.11 -1.20
CA ALA A 55 23.42 -9.09 -2.23
C ALA A 55 24.64 -8.23 -1.86
N GLY A 56 24.67 -7.61 -0.67
CA GLY A 56 25.76 -6.75 -0.20
C GLY A 56 25.87 -5.42 -0.95
N ARG A 57 24.81 -5.00 -1.65
CA ARG A 57 24.75 -3.70 -2.37
C ARG A 57 24.38 -2.55 -1.44
N THR A 58 23.72 -2.85 -0.33
CA THR A 58 23.35 -1.89 0.72
C THR A 58 23.66 -2.48 2.10
N HIS A 59 23.56 -1.67 3.14
CA HIS A 59 23.79 -2.07 4.53
C HIS A 59 22.71 -1.49 5.45
N THR A 60 22.61 -2.04 6.65
CA THR A 60 21.77 -1.52 7.73
C THR A 60 22.56 -0.55 8.58
N TYR A 61 21.85 0.39 9.21
CA TYR A 61 22.40 1.28 10.23
C TYR A 61 21.78 0.93 11.59
N THR A 62 22.56 1.10 12.64
CA THR A 62 22.06 1.12 14.02
C THR A 62 21.29 2.41 14.29
N LEU A 63 20.46 2.42 15.33
CA LEU A 63 19.74 3.63 15.72
C LEU A 63 20.71 4.76 16.08
N GLU A 64 21.78 4.45 16.82
CA GLU A 64 22.80 5.42 17.24
C GLU A 64 23.54 6.07 16.05
N GLU A 65 23.80 5.31 14.98
CA GLU A 65 24.38 5.86 13.74
C GLU A 65 23.42 6.83 13.06
N VAL A 66 22.14 6.47 12.96
CA VAL A 66 21.11 7.32 12.33
C VAL A 66 20.87 8.60 13.14
N GLU A 67 20.77 8.51 14.47
CA GLU A 67 20.58 9.67 15.33
C GLU A 67 21.76 10.64 15.25
N ARG A 68 22.98 10.12 15.20
CA ARG A 68 24.18 10.93 15.02
C ARG A 68 24.19 11.63 13.66
N ASP A 69 23.90 10.89 12.58
CA ASP A 69 23.93 11.41 11.22
C ASP A 69 22.84 12.47 10.96
N LEU A 70 21.70 12.36 11.65
CA LEU A 70 20.59 13.31 11.56
C LEU A 70 20.67 14.46 12.59
N GLY A 71 21.68 14.47 13.47
CA GLY A 71 21.81 15.49 14.52
C GLY A 71 20.73 15.42 15.60
N LEU A 72 20.21 14.21 15.83
CA LEU A 72 19.21 13.89 16.85
C LEU A 72 19.79 13.18 18.08
N ALA A 73 21.11 12.93 18.08
CA ALA A 73 21.80 12.38 19.25
C ALA A 73 21.82 13.42 20.38
N ASP A 74 21.43 12.99 21.59
CA ASP A 74 21.45 13.79 22.83
C ASP A 74 22.86 14.26 23.24
#